data_AF-A0ABD6EFK1-F1
#
_entry.id   AF-A0ABD6EFK1-F1
#
_cell.length_a   1.000
_cell.length_b   1.000
_cell.length_c   1.000
_cell.angle_alpha   90.00
_cell.angle_beta   90.00
_cell.angle_gamma   90.00
#
_symmetry.space_group_name_H-M   'P 1'
#
loop_
_entity.id
_entity.type
_entity.pdbx_description
1 polymer ?
#
loop_
_entity_poly.entity_id
_entity_poly.type
_entity_poly.pdbx_seq_one_letter_code
_entity_poly.pdbx_strand_id
1 'polypeptide(L)'
;MYRRNRWYPLKFRKKRFFIPLGIAALFVFTLVCLRHLQMKRLIYHTIPDYSVRRSGPGENGAGIILNDSESKISDQQMQTWFMNVLASDRISLDRSIPDYRSDECRMLRYDEDLPVASVIIIFTDEAWSPLLRTVHSVVSRSPPRYLKEVILVDDFSQREELKNKLDEHIKRFGGLVRIVRLDSRQGLIRAKLAGAAEATGEVIVFLDSHCEANTGW
;
A
#
# COMPACT_ATOMS: atom_id res chain seq x y z
N MET A 1 -3.35 67.95 -3.55
CA MET A 1 -2.53 69.17 -3.60
C MET A 1 -1.10 68.81 -3.23
N TYR A 2 -0.18 69.03 -4.17
CA TYR A 2 1.30 68.98 -4.11
C TYR A 2 2.01 68.60 -2.79
N ARG A 3 2.96 67.64 -2.88
CA ARG A 3 4.39 67.95 -2.71
C ARG A 3 5.32 66.84 -3.22
N ARG A 4 6.06 67.19 -4.27
CA ARG A 4 7.32 66.57 -4.73
C ARG A 4 8.38 66.64 -3.63
N ASN A 5 9.29 65.66 -3.59
CA ASN A 5 10.72 65.83 -3.29
C ASN A 5 11.45 64.56 -3.79
N ARG A 6 12.05 64.58 -4.98
CA ARG A 6 13.39 65.05 -5.35
C ARG A 6 14.48 64.05 -4.93
N TRP A 7 14.94 63.31 -5.94
CA TRP A 7 15.97 62.29 -5.91
C TRP A 7 17.38 62.90 -5.78
N TYR A 8 18.24 62.27 -4.99
CA TYR A 8 19.70 62.43 -5.03
C TYR A 8 20.35 61.04 -5.21
N PRO A 9 21.32 60.85 -6.13
CA PRO A 9 21.96 59.56 -6.32
C PRO A 9 23.15 59.41 -5.36
N LEU A 10 23.08 58.42 -4.45
CA LEU A 10 24.23 58.03 -3.63
C LEU A 10 25.07 56.98 -4.38
N LYS A 11 26.31 57.39 -4.67
CA LYS A 11 27.35 56.61 -5.36
C LYS A 11 27.60 55.27 -4.65
N PHE A 12 27.38 54.16 -5.36
CA PHE A 12 27.82 52.82 -4.95
C PHE A 12 29.35 52.73 -5.01
N ARG A 13 29.99 52.74 -3.83
CA ARG A 13 31.41 52.41 -3.69
C ARG A 13 31.51 50.89 -3.53
N LYS A 14 31.97 50.19 -4.58
CA LYS A 14 32.22 48.74 -4.56
C LYS A 14 33.26 48.41 -3.48
N LYS A 15 32.81 47.91 -2.32
CA LYS A 15 33.68 47.18 -1.39
C LYS A 15 33.73 45.73 -1.87
N ARG A 16 34.89 45.31 -2.38
CA ARG A 16 35.19 43.89 -2.61
C ARG A 16 35.23 43.21 -1.25
N PHE A 17 34.17 42.49 -0.90
CA PHE A 17 34.21 41.52 0.19
C PHE A 17 34.92 40.27 -0.34
N PHE A 18 36.11 40.02 0.20
CA PHE A 18 36.83 38.77 0.04
C PHE A 18 36.07 37.71 0.88
N ILE A 19 35.37 36.81 0.20
CA ILE A 19 34.76 35.63 0.85
C ILE A 19 35.89 34.60 0.98
N PRO A 20 36.25 34.13 2.20
CA PRO A 20 37.24 33.09 2.35
C PRO A 20 36.72 31.79 1.71
N LEU A 21 37.58 31.10 0.95
CA LEU A 21 37.28 29.88 0.18
C LEU A 21 36.67 28.71 1.00
N GLY A 22 36.59 28.81 2.34
CA GLY A 22 36.05 27.76 3.22
C GLY A 22 34.52 27.74 3.37
N ILE A 23 33.79 28.80 3.02
CA ILE A 23 32.33 28.87 3.25
C ILE A 23 31.54 28.31 2.05
N ALA A 24 32.13 28.30 0.84
CA ALA A 24 31.50 27.74 -0.34
C ALA A 24 31.27 26.22 -0.22
N ALA A 25 32.16 25.50 0.46
CA ALA A 25 32.05 24.05 0.64
C ALA A 25 30.85 23.65 1.52
N LEU A 26 30.55 24.40 2.59
CA LEU A 26 29.40 24.15 3.47
C LEU A 26 28.06 24.50 2.82
N PHE A 27 28.01 25.52 1.96
CA PHE A 27 26.81 25.85 1.19
C PHE A 27 26.54 24.87 0.06
N VAL A 28 27.58 24.36 -0.59
CA VAL A 28 27.43 23.27 -1.58
C VAL A 28 27.06 21.96 -0.89
N PHE A 29 27.61 21.64 0.29
CA PHE A 29 27.23 20.42 1.02
C PHE A 29 25.77 20.45 1.51
N THR A 30 25.28 21.61 1.97
CA THR A 30 23.87 21.77 2.35
C THR A 30 22.94 21.77 1.14
N LEU A 31 23.30 22.40 0.00
CA LEU A 31 22.51 22.30 -1.23
C LEU A 31 22.56 20.90 -1.87
N VAL A 32 23.69 20.19 -1.78
CA VAL A 32 23.84 18.80 -2.26
C VAL A 32 23.06 17.86 -1.35
N CYS A 33 23.06 18.07 -0.02
CA CYS A 33 22.24 17.32 0.92
C CYS A 33 20.74 17.60 0.76
N LEU A 34 20.34 18.85 0.45
CA LEU A 34 18.97 19.21 0.05
C LEU A 34 18.58 18.66 -1.34
N ARG A 35 19.53 18.43 -2.24
CA ARG A 35 19.31 17.73 -3.52
C ARG A 35 19.30 16.20 -3.38
N HIS A 36 19.90 15.66 -2.32
CA HIS A 36 19.89 14.21 -2.01
C HIS A 36 18.71 13.79 -1.14
N LEU A 37 17.93 14.73 -0.62
CA LEU A 37 16.52 14.52 -0.36
C LEU A 37 15.78 14.49 -1.71
N GLN A 38 16.04 13.44 -2.50
CA GLN A 38 15.03 13.00 -3.46
C GLN A 38 13.78 12.73 -2.62
N MET A 39 12.83 13.65 -2.63
CA MET A 39 11.45 13.30 -2.29
C MET A 39 11.11 12.13 -3.21
N LYS A 40 11.22 10.90 -2.69
CA LYS A 40 10.65 9.72 -3.34
C LYS A 40 9.20 10.12 -3.59
N ARG A 41 8.86 10.34 -4.86
CA ARG A 41 7.51 10.70 -5.26
C ARG A 41 6.64 9.52 -4.84
N LEU A 42 6.01 9.63 -3.68
CA LEU A 42 5.18 8.58 -3.13
C LEU A 42 3.98 8.47 -4.07
N ILE A 43 3.94 7.38 -4.84
CA ILE A 43 2.81 7.10 -5.72
C ILE A 43 1.73 6.51 -4.81
N TYR A 44 0.73 7.32 -4.48
CA TYR A 44 -0.42 6.88 -3.72
C TYR A 44 -1.20 5.81 -4.49
N HIS A 45 -1.76 4.86 -3.73
CA HIS A 45 -2.68 3.88 -4.31
C HIS A 45 -3.88 4.58 -4.94
N THR A 46 -4.20 4.21 -6.18
CA THR A 46 -5.35 4.73 -6.91
C THR A 46 -6.31 3.58 -7.13
N ILE A 47 -7.52 3.71 -6.58
CA ILE A 47 -8.57 2.70 -6.75
C ILE A 47 -8.99 2.71 -8.22
N PRO A 48 -8.89 1.58 -8.95
CA PRO A 48 -9.35 1.53 -10.33
C PRO A 48 -10.87 1.67 -10.41
N ASP A 49 -11.33 2.22 -11.53
CA ASP A 49 -12.75 2.16 -11.87
C ASP A 49 -13.11 0.73 -12.33
N TYR A 50 -13.70 -0.04 -11.41
CA TYR A 50 -14.14 -1.42 -11.68
C TYR A 50 -15.38 -1.50 -12.58
N SER A 51 -16.04 -0.38 -12.90
CA SER A 51 -17.13 -0.37 -13.89
C SER A 51 -16.61 -0.49 -15.32
N VAL A 52 -15.34 -0.14 -15.55
CA VAL A 52 -14.68 -0.24 -16.85
C VAL A 52 -14.07 -1.62 -17.03
N ARG A 53 -14.40 -2.27 -18.15
CA ARG A 53 -13.81 -3.57 -18.49
C ARG A 53 -12.31 -3.44 -18.70
N ARG A 54 -11.55 -4.26 -17.97
CA ARG A 54 -10.10 -4.36 -18.08
C ARG A 54 -9.69 -5.66 -18.77
N SER A 55 -8.51 -5.63 -19.38
CA SER A 55 -7.90 -6.79 -20.02
C SER A 55 -6.55 -7.08 -19.38
N GLY A 56 -6.24 -8.35 -19.19
CA GLY A 56 -4.98 -8.79 -18.62
C GLY A 56 -5.09 -10.20 -18.05
N PRO A 57 -3.96 -10.80 -17.65
CA PRO A 57 -3.97 -12.12 -17.02
C PRO A 57 -4.82 -12.12 -15.74
N GLY A 58 -5.77 -13.06 -15.67
CA GLY A 58 -6.62 -13.24 -14.49
C GLY A 58 -7.68 -12.17 -14.22
N GLU A 59 -7.84 -11.18 -15.12
CA GLU A 59 -8.94 -10.21 -15.04
C GLU A 59 -10.30 -10.90 -15.12
N ASN A 60 -11.28 -10.35 -14.40
CA ASN A 60 -12.60 -10.93 -14.21
C ASN A 60 -12.57 -12.40 -13.75
N GLY A 61 -11.58 -12.75 -12.91
CA GLY A 61 -11.41 -14.11 -12.38
C GLY A 61 -11.06 -15.18 -13.42
N ALA A 62 -10.65 -14.79 -14.63
CA ALA A 62 -10.30 -15.74 -15.68
C ALA A 62 -9.11 -16.63 -15.28
N GLY A 63 -9.10 -17.87 -15.77
CA GLY A 63 -7.96 -18.76 -15.60
C GLY A 63 -6.72 -18.23 -16.33
N ILE A 64 -5.54 -18.46 -15.76
CA ILE A 64 -4.26 -18.21 -16.42
C ILE A 64 -3.71 -19.52 -16.96
N ILE A 65 -3.33 -19.51 -18.23
CA ILE A 65 -2.63 -20.62 -18.88
C ILE A 65 -1.15 -20.25 -18.91
N LEU A 66 -0.32 -21.07 -18.27
CA LEU A 66 1.13 -20.98 -18.29
C LEU A 66 1.67 -21.78 -19.49
N ASN A 67 2.80 -21.35 -20.05
CA ASN A 67 3.48 -22.18 -21.07
C ASN A 67 4.20 -23.37 -20.41
N ASP A 68 4.65 -24.34 -21.20
CA ASP A 68 5.25 -25.58 -20.70
C ASP A 68 6.46 -25.36 -19.78
N SER A 69 7.27 -24.34 -20.06
CA SER A 69 8.44 -24.01 -19.23
C SER A 69 8.03 -23.43 -17.87
N GLU A 70 7.02 -22.57 -17.86
CA GLU A 70 6.45 -21.96 -16.67
C GLU A 70 5.67 -22.96 -15.83
N SER A 71 4.95 -23.88 -16.48
CA SER A 71 4.23 -24.95 -15.81
C SER A 71 5.19 -25.80 -14.98
N LYS A 72 6.36 -26.17 -15.54
CA LYS A 72 7.38 -26.93 -14.80
C LYS A 72 7.91 -26.17 -13.57
N ILE A 73 8.13 -24.87 -13.70
CA ILE A 73 8.56 -24.01 -12.59
C ILE A 73 7.45 -23.92 -11.54
N SER A 74 6.20 -23.73 -11.96
CA SER A 74 5.02 -23.71 -11.11
C SER A 74 4.85 -25.02 -10.34
N ASP A 75 5.04 -26.18 -10.99
CA ASP A 75 4.91 -27.50 -10.35
C ASP A 75 5.96 -27.69 -9.25
N GLN A 76 7.18 -27.19 -9.47
CA GLN A 76 8.23 -27.18 -8.44
C GLN A 76 7.87 -26.24 -7.28
N GLN A 77 7.34 -25.05 -7.58
CA GLN A 77 6.93 -24.07 -6.57
C GLN A 77 5.71 -24.51 -5.75
N MET A 78 4.81 -25.30 -6.33
CA MET A 78 3.60 -25.79 -5.67
C MET A 78 3.92 -26.55 -4.38
N GLN A 79 5.01 -27.31 -4.36
CA GLN A 79 5.44 -28.06 -3.17
C GLN A 79 5.90 -27.15 -2.02
N THR A 80 6.39 -25.94 -2.34
CA THR A 80 6.89 -24.98 -1.36
C THR A 80 5.78 -24.04 -0.88
N TRP A 81 4.97 -23.55 -1.82
CA TRP A 81 3.99 -22.49 -1.58
C TRP A 81 2.57 -22.99 -1.37
N PHE A 82 2.28 -24.26 -1.70
CA PHE A 82 0.93 -24.81 -1.76
C PHE A 82 -0.02 -24.00 -2.67
N MET A 83 0.55 -23.20 -3.58
CA MET A 83 -0.16 -22.40 -4.56
C MET A 83 0.72 -22.10 -5.78
N ASN A 84 0.08 -21.74 -6.89
CA ASN A 84 0.78 -21.31 -8.10
C ASN A 84 1.17 -19.82 -8.00
N VAL A 85 2.29 -19.55 -7.33
CA VAL A 85 2.80 -18.18 -7.14
C VAL A 85 3.16 -17.54 -8.48
N LEU A 86 3.72 -18.30 -9.43
CA LEU A 86 4.04 -17.79 -10.77
C LEU A 86 2.80 -17.25 -11.51
N ALA A 87 1.66 -17.94 -11.42
CA ALA A 87 0.40 -17.45 -11.94
C ALA A 87 -0.08 -16.21 -11.17
N SER A 88 0.00 -16.25 -9.83
CA SER A 88 -0.38 -15.11 -8.98
C SER A 88 0.42 -13.84 -9.33
N ASP A 89 1.73 -13.95 -9.52
CA ASP A 89 2.60 -12.81 -9.85
C ASP A 89 2.27 -12.15 -11.19
N ARG A 90 1.59 -12.86 -12.10
CA ARG A 90 1.12 -12.31 -13.39
C ARG A 90 -0.20 -11.58 -13.29
N ILE A 91 -0.99 -11.87 -12.25
CA ILE A 91 -2.29 -11.25 -12.05
C ILE A 91 -2.10 -9.88 -11.42
N SER A 92 -2.80 -8.87 -11.93
CA SER A 92 -2.82 -7.53 -11.32
C SER A 92 -3.27 -7.58 -9.86
N LEU A 93 -2.58 -6.86 -8.96
CA LEU A 93 -3.00 -6.71 -7.56
C LEU A 93 -4.41 -6.09 -7.43
N ASP A 94 -4.81 -5.30 -8.43
CA ASP A 94 -6.12 -4.66 -8.49
C ASP A 94 -7.02 -5.29 -9.57
N ARG A 95 -6.87 -6.59 -9.86
CA ARG A 95 -7.72 -7.25 -10.88
C ARG A 95 -9.21 -7.11 -10.56
N SER A 96 -10.02 -7.06 -11.60
CA SER A 96 -11.47 -7.27 -11.51
C SER A 96 -11.78 -8.73 -11.22
N ILE A 97 -12.87 -8.97 -10.48
CA ILE A 97 -13.43 -10.29 -10.21
C ILE A 97 -14.94 -10.25 -10.47
N PRO A 98 -15.55 -11.37 -10.88
CA PRO A 98 -16.97 -11.39 -11.18
C PRO A 98 -17.81 -11.28 -9.91
N ASP A 99 -18.93 -10.59 -10.02
CA ASP A 99 -19.92 -10.50 -8.95
C ASP A 99 -20.79 -11.77 -8.93
N TYR A 100 -20.46 -12.71 -8.04
CA TYR A 100 -21.19 -13.97 -7.87
C TYR A 100 -22.43 -13.86 -6.98
N ARG A 101 -22.79 -12.67 -6.49
CA ARG A 101 -24.00 -12.49 -5.66
C ARG A 101 -25.25 -12.84 -6.46
N SER A 102 -26.32 -13.23 -5.77
CA SER A 102 -27.64 -13.37 -6.40
C SER A 102 -28.29 -11.99 -6.62
N ASP A 103 -29.32 -11.93 -7.44
CA ASP A 103 -30.03 -10.67 -7.70
C ASP A 103 -30.67 -10.11 -6.42
N GLU A 104 -31.14 -10.97 -5.51
CA GLU A 104 -31.66 -10.58 -4.20
C GLU A 104 -30.59 -9.85 -3.39
N CYS A 105 -29.37 -10.39 -3.32
CA CYS A 105 -28.25 -9.75 -2.62
C CYS A 105 -27.88 -8.38 -3.23
N ARG A 106 -28.03 -8.21 -4.56
CA ARG A 106 -27.78 -6.93 -5.24
C ARG A 106 -28.86 -5.88 -4.93
N MET A 107 -30.08 -6.32 -4.64
CA MET A 107 -31.22 -5.46 -4.34
C MET A 107 -31.33 -5.06 -2.86
N LEU A 108 -30.58 -5.72 -1.96
CA LEU A 108 -30.53 -5.36 -0.55
C LEU A 108 -30.05 -3.92 -0.38
N ARG A 109 -30.75 -3.20 0.50
CA ARG A 109 -30.36 -1.86 0.97
C ARG A 109 -30.09 -1.95 2.46
N TYR A 110 -28.97 -1.40 2.86
CA TYR A 110 -28.55 -1.32 4.25
C TYR A 110 -28.71 0.12 4.73
N ASP A 111 -28.83 0.29 6.04
CA ASP A 111 -28.78 1.61 6.66
C ASP A 111 -27.41 2.24 6.41
N GLU A 112 -27.34 3.57 6.36
CA GLU A 112 -26.07 4.31 6.21
C GLU A 112 -25.30 4.44 7.54
N ASP A 113 -25.93 4.08 8.66
CA ASP A 113 -25.35 4.14 10.00
C ASP A 113 -24.77 2.77 10.39
N LEU A 114 -23.76 2.33 9.63
CA LEU A 114 -23.02 1.10 9.90
C LEU A 114 -21.76 1.40 10.73
N PRO A 115 -21.36 0.47 11.62
CA PRO A 115 -20.16 0.63 12.43
C PRO A 115 -18.90 0.65 11.55
N VAL A 116 -17.88 1.40 11.98
CA VAL A 116 -16.58 1.37 11.31
C VAL A 116 -15.79 0.11 11.68
N ALA A 117 -15.15 -0.51 10.70
CA ALA A 117 -14.44 -1.77 10.84
C ALA A 117 -12.92 -1.61 10.78
N SER A 118 -12.22 -2.30 11.68
CA SER A 118 -10.79 -2.60 11.54
C SER A 118 -10.63 -3.98 10.90
N VAL A 119 -9.95 -4.04 9.75
CA VAL A 119 -9.68 -5.31 9.06
C VAL A 119 -8.31 -5.81 9.49
N ILE A 120 -8.24 -7.03 10.01
CA ILE A 120 -7.02 -7.67 10.49
C ILE A 120 -6.65 -8.82 9.57
N ILE A 121 -5.44 -8.76 9.00
CA ILE A 121 -4.87 -9.79 8.15
C ILE A 121 -3.60 -10.30 8.81
N ILE A 122 -3.55 -11.59 9.12
CA ILE A 122 -2.38 -12.22 9.74
C ILE A 122 -1.61 -12.97 8.67
N PHE A 123 -0.28 -12.88 8.71
CA PHE A 123 0.57 -13.59 7.78
C PHE A 123 1.86 -14.08 8.45
N THR A 124 2.36 -15.21 7.96
CA THR A 124 3.68 -15.75 8.28
C THR A 124 4.29 -16.30 7.01
N ASP A 125 5.39 -15.71 6.55
CA ASP A 125 6.11 -16.13 5.33
C ASP A 125 5.25 -16.19 4.05
N GLU A 126 4.13 -15.47 4.01
CA GLU A 126 3.18 -15.46 2.92
C GLU A 126 3.79 -15.00 1.58
N ALA A 127 3.26 -15.52 0.47
CA ALA A 127 3.63 -15.06 -0.87
C ALA A 127 3.29 -13.57 -1.07
N TRP A 128 4.18 -12.84 -1.77
CA TRP A 128 4.05 -11.39 -1.94
C TRP A 128 2.78 -10.97 -2.68
N SER A 129 2.49 -11.61 -3.82
CA SER A 129 1.37 -11.19 -4.66
C SER A 129 -0.01 -11.51 -4.03
N PRO A 130 -0.27 -12.67 -3.40
CA PRO A 130 -1.53 -12.90 -2.68
C PRO A 130 -1.72 -11.96 -1.49
N LEU A 131 -0.70 -11.74 -0.66
CA LEU A 131 -0.77 -10.84 0.49
C LEU A 131 -1.19 -9.43 0.06
N LEU A 132 -0.50 -8.87 -0.94
CA LEU A 132 -0.83 -7.54 -1.41
C LEU A 132 -2.17 -7.50 -2.14
N ARG A 133 -2.56 -8.53 -2.88
CA ARG A 133 -3.87 -8.58 -3.54
C ARG A 133 -5.01 -8.59 -2.52
N THR A 134 -4.82 -9.25 -1.38
CA THR A 134 -5.76 -9.17 -0.25
C THR A 134 -5.91 -7.73 0.23
N VAL A 135 -4.81 -7.06 0.57
CA VAL A 135 -4.80 -5.67 1.05
C VAL A 135 -5.44 -4.73 0.02
N HIS A 136 -5.02 -4.85 -1.24
CA HIS A 136 -5.55 -4.09 -2.36
C HIS A 136 -7.06 -4.29 -2.51
N SER A 137 -7.55 -5.53 -2.44
CA SER A 137 -8.97 -5.83 -2.58
C SER A 137 -9.81 -5.21 -1.46
N VAL A 138 -9.34 -5.26 -0.21
CA VAL A 138 -9.98 -4.64 0.95
C VAL A 138 -10.05 -3.13 0.77
N VAL A 139 -8.91 -2.48 0.52
CA VAL A 139 -8.85 -1.02 0.37
C VAL A 139 -9.70 -0.54 -0.82
N SER A 140 -9.67 -1.27 -1.94
CA SER A 140 -10.33 -0.85 -3.17
C SER A 140 -11.83 -1.13 -3.20
N ARG A 141 -12.35 -2.07 -2.38
CA ARG A 141 -13.77 -2.50 -2.40
C ARG A 141 -14.54 -2.22 -1.13
N SER A 142 -13.89 -1.78 -0.06
CA SER A 142 -14.59 -1.27 1.13
C SER A 142 -14.97 0.20 0.95
N PRO A 143 -16.20 0.60 1.33
CA PRO A 143 -16.56 2.01 1.36
C PRO A 143 -15.65 2.80 2.32
N PRO A 144 -15.03 3.92 1.89
CA PRO A 144 -14.03 4.64 2.69
C PRO A 144 -14.52 5.12 4.06
N ARG A 145 -15.84 5.31 4.22
CA ARG A 145 -16.45 5.73 5.48
C ARG A 145 -16.52 4.63 6.54
N TYR A 146 -16.50 3.35 6.13
CA TYR A 146 -16.61 2.20 7.04
C TYR A 146 -15.27 1.50 7.26
N LEU A 147 -14.28 1.68 6.39
CA LEU A 147 -12.95 1.11 6.59
C LEU A 147 -12.09 2.03 7.47
N LYS A 148 -11.98 1.70 8.76
CA LYS A 148 -11.20 2.48 9.72
C LYS A 148 -9.69 2.34 9.47
N GLU A 149 -9.24 1.10 9.35
CA GLU A 149 -7.84 0.73 9.17
C GLU A 149 -7.71 -0.71 8.68
N VAL A 150 -6.57 -1.03 8.07
CA VAL A 150 -6.14 -2.41 7.78
C VAL A 150 -4.86 -2.69 8.58
N ILE A 151 -4.92 -3.69 9.45
CA ILE A 151 -3.83 -4.11 10.32
C ILE A 151 -3.24 -5.40 9.77
N LEU A 152 -2.02 -5.32 9.27
CA LEU A 152 -1.22 -6.47 8.86
C LEU A 152 -0.42 -6.98 10.06
N VAL A 153 -0.70 -8.18 10.54
CA VAL A 153 0.04 -8.78 11.66
C VAL A 153 1.05 -9.78 11.12
N ASP A 154 2.34 -9.42 11.19
CA ASP A 154 3.47 -10.29 10.86
C ASP A 154 3.79 -11.20 12.06
N ASP A 155 3.36 -12.46 12.00
CA ASP A 155 3.68 -13.48 13.00
C ASP A 155 5.07 -14.09 12.73
N PHE A 156 6.08 -13.22 12.83
CA PHE A 156 7.51 -13.54 12.78
C PHE A 156 8.00 -14.18 11.46
N SER A 157 7.61 -13.60 10.32
CA SER A 157 8.10 -14.00 9.00
C SER A 157 9.62 -13.86 8.88
N GLN A 158 10.28 -14.76 8.17
CA GLN A 158 11.72 -14.78 7.89
C GLN A 158 12.06 -14.22 6.51
N ARG A 159 11.08 -14.10 5.60
CA ARG A 159 11.31 -13.62 4.24
C ARG A 159 11.64 -12.14 4.19
N GLU A 160 12.77 -11.79 3.58
CA GLU A 160 13.28 -10.41 3.49
C GLU A 160 12.31 -9.44 2.81
N GLU A 161 11.58 -9.91 1.79
CA GLU A 161 10.62 -9.04 1.09
C GLU A 161 9.44 -8.61 1.97
N LEU A 162 9.12 -9.34 3.03
CA LEU A 162 8.06 -9.00 3.98
C LEU A 162 8.53 -8.02 5.06
N LYS A 163 9.81 -7.59 5.02
CA LYS A 163 10.41 -6.61 5.93
C LYS A 163 10.35 -5.21 5.30
N ASN A 164 11.50 -4.59 5.06
CA ASN A 164 11.60 -3.21 4.60
C ASN A 164 10.85 -2.96 3.28
N LYS A 165 10.84 -3.93 2.36
CA LYS A 165 10.14 -3.79 1.07
C LYS A 165 8.62 -3.70 1.27
N LEU A 166 8.04 -4.47 2.18
CA LEU A 166 6.63 -4.38 2.55
C LEU A 166 6.33 -3.05 3.26
N ASP A 167 7.18 -2.64 4.20
CA ASP A 167 7.04 -1.37 4.93
C ASP A 167 7.04 -0.16 3.98
N GLU A 168 7.89 -0.17 2.95
CA GLU A 168 7.89 0.86 1.91
C GLU A 168 6.65 0.77 1.00
N HIS A 169 6.19 -0.44 0.67
CA HIS A 169 5.03 -0.62 -0.18
C HIS A 169 3.76 -0.07 0.47
N ILE A 170 3.50 -0.38 1.73
CA ILE A 170 2.24 0.01 2.41
C ILE A 170 2.06 1.52 2.57
N LYS A 171 3.14 2.33 2.54
CA LYS A 171 3.06 3.79 2.64
C LYS A 171 2.20 4.42 1.54
N ARG A 172 2.04 3.73 0.41
CA ARG A 172 1.17 4.15 -0.70
C ARG A 172 -0.30 4.30 -0.30
N PHE A 173 -0.74 3.64 0.77
CA PHE A 173 -2.12 3.72 1.27
C PHE A 173 -2.34 4.91 2.22
N GLY A 174 -1.38 5.84 2.33
CA GLY A 174 -1.57 7.09 3.05
C GLY A 174 -1.82 6.94 4.55
N GLY A 175 -1.36 5.83 5.15
CA GLY A 175 -1.55 5.53 6.57
C GLY A 175 -2.78 4.68 6.89
N LEU A 176 -3.62 4.35 5.90
CA LEU A 176 -4.78 3.46 6.10
C LEU A 176 -4.37 2.02 6.46
N VAL A 177 -3.23 1.57 5.93
CA VAL A 177 -2.66 0.24 6.16
C VAL A 177 -1.43 0.38 7.04
N ARG A 178 -1.34 -0.41 8.11
CA ARG A 178 -0.17 -0.48 8.99
C ARG A 178 0.21 -1.92 9.31
N ILE A 179 1.46 -2.12 9.72
CA ILE A 179 2.00 -3.43 10.06
C ILE A 179 2.32 -3.48 11.56
N VAL A 180 1.91 -4.57 12.21
CA VAL A 180 2.27 -4.95 13.58
C VAL A 180 3.17 -6.17 13.47
N ARG A 181 4.41 -6.08 13.97
CA ARG A 181 5.38 -7.18 13.92
C ARG A 181 5.52 -7.82 15.28
N LEU A 182 5.38 -9.14 15.33
CA LEU A 182 5.59 -9.91 16.56
C LEU A 182 7.07 -10.30 16.68
N ASP A 183 7.61 -10.26 17.89
CA ASP A 183 9.03 -10.53 18.18
C ASP A 183 9.41 -12.02 18.05
N SER A 184 8.42 -12.91 18.04
CA SER A 184 8.59 -14.35 17.92
C SER A 184 7.32 -14.98 17.35
N ARG A 185 7.42 -16.20 16.82
CA ARG A 185 6.27 -16.92 16.24
C ARG A 185 5.31 -17.36 17.35
N GLN A 186 4.14 -16.74 17.40
CA GLN A 186 3.11 -16.96 18.41
C GLN A 186 1.99 -17.91 17.93
N GLY A 187 1.79 -18.00 16.61
CA GLY A 187 0.72 -18.76 15.97
C GLY A 187 -0.58 -17.97 15.80
N LEU A 188 -1.45 -18.47 14.91
CA LEU A 188 -2.64 -17.76 14.42
C LEU A 188 -3.54 -17.18 15.52
N ILE A 189 -3.84 -17.93 16.58
CA ILE A 189 -4.75 -17.48 17.65
C ILE A 189 -4.17 -16.27 18.39
N ARG A 190 -2.90 -16.33 18.79
CA ARG A 190 -2.25 -15.23 19.50
C ARG A 190 -2.02 -14.03 18.60
N ALA A 191 -1.72 -14.27 17.32
CA ALA A 191 -1.64 -13.20 16.32
C ALA A 191 -3.00 -12.49 16.12
N LYS A 192 -4.12 -13.23 16.13
CA LYS A 192 -5.48 -12.65 16.13
C LYS A 192 -5.71 -11.76 17.34
N LEU A 193 -5.32 -12.22 18.53
CA LEU A 193 -5.45 -11.43 19.76
C LEU A 193 -4.56 -10.18 19.74
N ALA A 194 -3.32 -10.29 19.23
CA ALA A 194 -2.43 -9.15 19.10
C ALA A 194 -2.98 -8.09 18.12
N GLY A 195 -3.48 -8.53 16.96
CA GLY A 195 -4.15 -7.61 16.02
C GLY A 195 -5.41 -6.98 16.61
N ALA A 196 -6.20 -7.75 17.36
CA ALA A 196 -7.43 -7.25 17.98
C ALA A 196 -7.15 -6.22 19.08
N ALA A 197 -6.08 -6.40 19.86
CA ALA A 197 -5.66 -5.43 20.87
C ALA A 197 -5.23 -4.08 20.26
N GLU A 198 -4.76 -4.11 19.01
CA GLU A 198 -4.34 -2.94 18.26
C GLU A 198 -5.51 -2.23 17.54
N ALA A 199 -6.65 -2.89 17.35
CA ALA A 199 -7.76 -2.39 16.55
C ALA A 199 -8.52 -1.24 17.24
N THR A 200 -8.87 -0.22 16.46
CA THR A 200 -9.58 0.99 16.92
C THR A 200 -10.98 1.16 16.32
N GLY A 201 -11.40 0.27 15.43
CA GLY A 201 -12.75 0.20 14.88
C GLY A 201 -13.78 -0.32 15.89
N GLU A 202 -15.05 -0.06 15.62
CA GLU A 202 -16.17 -0.55 16.44
C GLU A 202 -16.38 -2.05 16.26
N VAL A 203 -16.06 -2.55 15.07
CA VAL A 203 -16.07 -3.98 14.74
C VAL A 203 -14.74 -4.44 14.17
N ILE A 204 -14.45 -5.73 14.34
CA ILE A 204 -13.24 -6.37 13.84
C ILE A 204 -13.61 -7.39 12.77
N VAL A 205 -12.92 -7.33 11.64
CA VAL A 205 -13.06 -8.30 10.54
C VAL A 205 -11.73 -8.99 10.33
N PHE A 206 -11.69 -10.31 10.51
CA PHE A 206 -10.50 -11.11 10.24
C PHE A 206 -10.54 -11.64 8.81
N LEU A 207 -9.45 -11.49 8.07
CA LEU A 207 -9.24 -12.10 6.77
C LEU A 207 -7.92 -12.86 6.76
N ASP A 208 -7.88 -13.95 6.00
CA ASP A 208 -6.62 -14.64 5.70
C ASP A 208 -5.81 -13.81 4.68
N SER A 209 -4.50 -14.05 4.62
CA SER A 209 -3.56 -13.28 3.81
C SER A 209 -3.61 -13.56 2.31
N HIS A 210 -4.48 -14.43 1.85
CA HIS A 210 -4.64 -14.81 0.45
C HIS A 210 -6.12 -14.84 0.03
N CYS A 211 -6.85 -13.77 0.38
CA CYS A 211 -8.25 -13.55 0.03
C CYS A 211 -8.40 -12.44 -1.02
N GLU A 212 -9.55 -12.40 -1.69
CA GLU A 212 -9.96 -11.26 -2.51
C GLU A 212 -11.38 -10.86 -2.14
N ALA A 213 -11.54 -9.68 -1.54
CA ALA A 213 -12.85 -9.14 -1.23
C ALA A 213 -13.64 -8.90 -2.52
N ASN A 214 -14.93 -9.25 -2.53
CA ASN A 214 -15.84 -9.00 -3.64
C ASN A 214 -16.62 -7.70 -3.45
N THR A 215 -17.39 -7.30 -4.46
CA THR A 215 -18.26 -6.12 -4.38
C THR A 215 -19.36 -6.32 -3.33
N GLY A 216 -19.51 -5.35 -2.43
CA GLY A 216 -20.51 -5.39 -1.35
C GLY A 216 -20.32 -6.54 -0.35
N TRP A 217 -19.07 -6.91 -0.08
CA TRP A 217 -18.69 -7.84 0.99
C TRP A 217 -18.92 -7.27 2.39
#